data_AF-A0A5J9UVJ8-F1
#
_entry.id   AF-A0A5J9UVJ8-F1
#
_cell.length_a   1.000
_cell.length_b   1.000
_cell.length_c   1.000
_cell.angle_alpha   90.00
_cell.angle_beta   90.00
_cell.angle_gamma   90.00
#
_symmetry.space_group_name_H-M   'P 1'
#
loop_
_entity.id
_entity.type
_entity.pdbx_description
1 polymer ?
#
loop_
_entity_poly.entity_id
_entity_poly.type
_entity_poly.pdbx_seq_one_letter_code
_entity_poly.pdbx_strand_id
1 'polypeptide(L)'
;MPSSQPAARRRRRRRRRRQRSTESKMIPGGNDEAAARCPPHRFVRGLCFLCGEKGEDASAVGHEMTTKGAAAARCPHPGFVLGFCLLCGAEEEDAEVGGPEVADRYIYWGPKPRPASGTTAIPRASDLGTLLRARKLTLILDLDHTLLNSTGFHELSPIEKGNGFTRDTRSDPGTGLFRLDAYPLHMLTKLRPFVRGFLEQASAMFEMYVYTLGDHDYARAAAKLLDPDGAYFGGRIVSSDESTRRDKKSLDVIPGADPVAVVILDDSGYVWPEHQDNLILMDRYLYFASACRNFGYTTISLAERKRDERDCDGSLAVALAVLKRVHQGFFDSVLDGHCSDVREVIRAVRRDVLRGCTVAFSRVIPLEDRAQDHHMWKLAEQLGAVCVADVDATVTHVVSKDPGTEKAQWARENNKFLVSTKWINTASFRWCRPNEQEFPVTRGH
;
A
#
# COMPACT_ATOMS: atom_id res chain seq x y z
N MET A 1 51.89 58.38 -1.96
CA MET A 1 52.92 59.20 -1.29
C MET A 1 52.35 59.69 0.04
N PRO A 2 53.08 59.66 1.16
CA PRO A 2 53.99 58.57 1.55
C PRO A 2 54.05 58.32 3.08
N SER A 3 54.80 57.27 3.43
CA SER A 3 55.55 57.04 4.68
C SER A 3 54.75 56.63 5.93
N SER A 4 55.14 55.61 6.68
CA SER A 4 56.50 55.22 7.05
C SER A 4 56.66 53.71 7.34
N GLN A 5 57.77 53.17 6.86
CA GLN A 5 58.44 51.92 7.21
C GLN A 5 59.37 52.16 8.44
N PRO A 6 60.24 51.21 8.88
CA PRO A 6 60.09 49.76 9.13
C PRO A 6 60.86 49.32 10.41
N ALA A 7 61.12 48.01 10.52
CA ALA A 7 62.28 47.33 11.13
C ALA A 7 61.97 46.53 12.40
N ALA A 8 62.58 45.39 12.69
CA ALA A 8 63.37 44.41 11.95
C ALA A 8 63.76 43.33 12.96
N ARG A 9 63.89 42.08 12.49
CA ARG A 9 64.88 41.06 12.98
C ARG A 9 64.64 40.55 14.42
N ARG A 10 64.89 39.30 14.81
CA ARG A 10 65.74 38.16 14.41
C ARG A 10 65.30 37.08 15.44
N ARG A 11 65.24 35.77 15.20
CA ARG A 11 66.34 34.89 14.80
C ARG A 11 65.77 33.47 14.65
N ARG A 12 66.09 32.88 13.51
CA ARG A 12 65.99 31.44 13.22
C ARG A 12 66.83 30.62 14.23
N ARG A 13 66.33 29.42 14.57
CA ARG A 13 67.16 28.20 14.58
C ARG A 13 66.41 27.05 13.91
N ARG A 14 66.62 26.94 12.60
CA ARG A 14 66.67 25.66 11.88
C ARG A 14 67.94 24.92 12.30
N ARG A 15 67.88 23.59 12.40
CA ARG A 15 68.95 22.61 12.08
C ARG A 15 68.42 21.24 12.51
N ARG A 16 68.48 20.15 11.73
CA ARG A 16 69.42 19.70 10.67
C ARG A 16 68.65 18.75 9.72
N ARG A 17 68.83 18.81 8.39
CA ARG A 17 69.93 18.20 7.58
C ARG A 17 69.97 16.66 7.77
N ARG A 18 70.11 15.81 6.77
CA ARG A 18 70.64 15.88 5.38
C ARG A 18 70.24 14.54 4.74
N GLN A 19 69.71 14.53 3.51
CA GLN A 19 70.42 14.37 2.22
C GLN A 19 71.12 13.03 1.97
N ARG A 20 70.93 12.63 0.71
CA ARG A 20 71.78 11.79 -0.17
C ARG A 20 71.61 10.29 -0.02
N SER A 21 71.64 9.48 -1.07
CA SER A 21 71.59 9.63 -2.55
C SER A 21 71.98 8.26 -3.11
N THR A 22 71.57 7.94 -4.35
CA THR A 22 72.17 7.03 -5.37
C THR A 22 71.11 6.05 -5.88
N GLU A 23 70.51 6.26 -7.05
CA GLU A 23 71.00 6.02 -8.43
C GLU A 23 70.52 4.67 -9.01
N SER A 24 69.61 4.81 -9.98
CA SER A 24 69.35 4.02 -11.20
C SER A 24 69.51 2.50 -11.25
N LYS A 25 68.42 1.80 -11.66
CA LYS A 25 68.35 0.98 -12.90
C LYS A 25 66.95 0.41 -13.22
N MET A 26 66.49 0.75 -14.44
CA MET A 26 65.57 0.13 -15.42
C MET A 26 64.54 -1.00 -15.07
N ILE A 27 63.25 -0.70 -15.40
CA ILE A 27 62.19 -1.42 -16.22
C ILE A 27 61.74 -2.84 -15.78
N PRO A 28 60.44 -3.31 -15.91
CA PRO A 28 59.20 -2.76 -16.54
C PRO A 28 57.90 -2.86 -15.69
N GLY A 29 56.80 -2.27 -16.19
CA GLY A 29 55.48 -2.92 -16.12
C GLY A 29 54.33 -2.11 -15.52
N GLY A 30 53.25 -1.99 -16.30
CA GLY A 30 51.88 -1.79 -15.81
C GLY A 30 51.49 -0.38 -15.38
N ASN A 31 51.10 0.46 -16.34
CA ASN A 31 50.16 1.55 -16.04
C ASN A 31 48.74 0.96 -16.06
N ASP A 32 48.30 0.43 -14.94
CA ASP A 32 46.87 0.44 -14.62
C ASP A 32 46.57 1.84 -14.07
N GLU A 33 45.76 2.59 -14.81
CA GLU A 33 45.12 3.79 -14.31
C GLU A 33 44.34 3.42 -13.03
N ALA A 34 44.85 3.86 -11.89
CA ALA A 34 44.13 3.80 -10.63
C ALA A 34 42.92 4.73 -10.72
N ALA A 35 41.82 4.21 -11.28
CA ALA A 35 40.49 4.75 -11.08
C ALA A 35 40.29 4.93 -9.57
N ALA A 36 39.88 6.14 -9.18
CA ALA A 36 39.64 6.52 -7.80
C ALA A 36 38.73 5.49 -7.11
N ARG A 37 39.33 4.65 -6.27
CA ARG A 37 38.61 3.66 -5.45
C ARG A 37 37.79 4.41 -4.41
N CYS A 38 36.46 4.40 -4.57
CA CYS A 38 35.51 4.85 -3.57
C CYS A 38 35.48 3.83 -2.39
N PRO A 39 35.23 4.24 -1.13
CA PRO A 39 35.12 3.33 0.02
C PRO A 39 33.95 2.34 -0.12
N PRO A 40 33.86 1.28 0.72
CA PRO A 40 33.32 -0.03 0.35
C PRO A 40 31.87 0.04 -0.15
N HIS A 41 31.65 -0.39 -1.39
CA HIS A 41 30.33 -0.46 -2.00
C HIS A 41 29.40 -1.39 -1.21
N ARG A 42 28.18 -0.93 -0.91
CA ARG A 42 27.08 -1.72 -0.33
C ARG A 42 26.08 -2.02 -1.44
N PHE A 43 25.68 -3.28 -1.59
CA PHE A 43 24.92 -3.74 -2.75
C PHE A 43 23.50 -4.22 -2.37
N VAL A 44 22.51 -3.83 -3.17
CA VAL A 44 21.16 -4.44 -3.19
C VAL A 44 21.03 -5.20 -4.50
N ARG A 45 20.88 -6.54 -4.44
CA ARG A 45 20.86 -7.43 -5.63
C ARG A 45 21.99 -7.14 -6.63
N GLY A 46 23.19 -6.89 -6.13
CA GLY A 46 24.35 -6.61 -6.97
C GLY A 46 24.42 -5.19 -7.53
N LEU A 47 23.55 -4.25 -7.12
CA LEU A 47 23.63 -2.83 -7.48
C LEU A 47 24.12 -1.98 -6.30
N CYS A 48 25.10 -1.11 -6.53
CA CYS A 48 25.66 -0.24 -5.52
C CYS A 48 24.62 0.78 -5.02
N PHE A 49 24.45 0.89 -3.71
CA PHE A 49 23.50 1.82 -3.07
C PHE A 49 23.76 3.30 -3.42
N LEU A 50 25.02 3.71 -3.54
CA LEU A 50 25.39 5.11 -3.72
C LEU A 50 25.41 5.53 -5.20
N CYS A 51 25.90 4.65 -6.08
CA CYS A 51 26.06 4.98 -7.50
C CYS A 51 25.21 4.13 -8.45
N GLY A 52 24.55 3.08 -7.98
CA GLY A 52 23.70 2.17 -8.77
C GLY A 52 24.44 1.32 -9.80
N GLU A 53 25.77 1.27 -9.75
CA GLU A 53 26.60 0.42 -10.61
C GLU A 53 26.52 -1.06 -10.20
N LYS A 54 26.58 -1.97 -11.18
CA LYS A 54 26.62 -3.41 -10.92
C LYS A 54 27.95 -3.80 -10.28
N GLY A 55 27.90 -4.61 -9.23
CA GLY A 55 29.07 -5.27 -8.66
C GLY A 55 29.55 -6.37 -9.59
N GLU A 56 30.85 -6.44 -9.82
CA GLU A 56 31.47 -7.57 -10.53
C GLU A 56 31.39 -8.83 -9.64
N ASP A 57 30.95 -9.93 -10.25
CA ASP A 57 30.86 -11.31 -9.75
C ASP A 57 29.70 -11.72 -8.81
N ALA A 58 28.66 -12.29 -9.43
CA ALA A 58 27.90 -13.41 -8.86
C ALA A 58 27.45 -14.36 -10.00
N SER A 59 28.23 -15.42 -10.23
CA SER A 59 27.95 -16.49 -11.16
C SER A 59 26.72 -17.31 -10.75
N ALA A 60 25.93 -17.68 -11.75
CA ALA A 60 24.70 -18.45 -11.69
C ALA A 60 24.79 -19.78 -10.93
N VAL A 61 23.72 -20.11 -10.20
CA VAL A 61 23.38 -21.50 -9.84
C VAL A 61 21.92 -21.72 -10.21
N GLY A 62 21.70 -22.49 -11.28
CA GLY A 62 20.37 -22.99 -11.65
C GLY A 62 19.93 -24.12 -10.73
N HIS A 63 18.62 -24.23 -10.50
CA HIS A 63 18.00 -25.44 -9.95
C HIS A 63 16.74 -25.80 -10.74
N GLU A 64 16.68 -27.08 -11.05
CA GLU A 64 15.74 -27.77 -11.94
C GLU A 64 14.42 -28.08 -11.22
N MET A 65 13.34 -28.10 -11.98
CA MET A 65 11.95 -28.14 -11.54
C MET A 65 11.43 -29.58 -11.61
N THR A 66 10.98 -30.17 -10.50
CA THR A 66 10.22 -31.43 -10.51
C THR A 66 8.78 -31.18 -10.09
N THR A 67 7.86 -31.51 -10.99
CA THR A 67 6.40 -31.47 -10.78
C THR A 67 5.93 -32.72 -10.02
N LYS A 68 5.06 -32.53 -9.02
CA LYS A 68 4.12 -33.55 -8.56
C LYS A 68 2.78 -32.89 -8.28
N GLY A 69 1.77 -33.30 -9.05
CA GLY A 69 0.38 -32.93 -8.84
C GLY A 69 -0.21 -33.62 -7.61
N ALA A 70 -1.07 -32.89 -6.92
CA ALA A 70 -1.98 -33.41 -5.92
C ALA A 70 -3.38 -32.84 -6.22
N ALA A 71 -4.37 -33.74 -6.26
CA ALA A 71 -5.76 -33.43 -6.60
C ALA A 71 -6.38 -32.40 -5.63
N ALA A 72 -7.12 -31.45 -6.19
CA ALA A 72 -7.78 -30.37 -5.46
C ALA A 72 -8.88 -30.92 -4.54
N ALA A 73 -8.71 -30.71 -3.22
CA ALA A 73 -9.76 -30.94 -2.24
C ALA A 73 -10.65 -29.69 -2.13
N ARG A 74 -11.97 -29.91 -2.09
CA ARG A 74 -12.98 -28.84 -1.98
C ARG A 74 -12.75 -27.97 -0.75
N CYS A 75 -12.92 -26.67 -0.93
CA CYS A 75 -12.83 -25.65 0.11
C CYS A 75 -14.01 -25.81 1.11
N PRO A 76 -13.77 -26.06 2.42
CA PRO A 76 -14.82 -26.33 3.40
C PRO A 76 -15.50 -25.07 3.99
N HIS A 77 -15.13 -23.87 3.52
CA HIS A 77 -15.57 -22.60 4.12
C HIS A 77 -16.97 -22.16 3.63
N PRO A 78 -17.91 -21.76 4.52
CA PRO A 78 -19.30 -21.46 4.15
C PRO A 78 -19.54 -20.00 3.67
N GLY A 79 -18.60 -19.41 2.93
CA GLY A 79 -18.67 -18.00 2.53
C GLY A 79 -18.09 -17.73 1.16
N PHE A 80 -18.96 -17.69 0.15
CA PHE A 80 -18.62 -17.37 -1.23
C PHE A 80 -19.23 -16.02 -1.61
N VAL A 81 -18.41 -15.17 -2.23
CA VAL A 81 -18.87 -13.99 -2.95
C VAL A 81 -18.24 -14.09 -4.32
N LEU A 82 -19.02 -13.90 -5.38
CA LEU A 82 -18.53 -13.96 -6.77
C LEU A 82 -18.03 -15.33 -7.26
N GLY A 83 -18.40 -16.44 -6.63
CA GLY A 83 -17.84 -17.77 -6.95
C GLY A 83 -16.44 -17.98 -6.38
N PHE A 84 -15.97 -17.09 -5.49
CA PHE A 84 -14.70 -17.22 -4.79
C PHE A 84 -14.91 -17.23 -3.29
N CYS A 85 -14.20 -18.12 -2.61
CA CYS A 85 -14.15 -18.13 -1.16
C CYS A 85 -13.43 -16.88 -0.65
N LEU A 86 -14.13 -16.04 0.13
CA LEU A 86 -13.59 -14.80 0.72
C LEU A 86 -12.42 -15.02 1.70
N LEU A 87 -12.22 -16.27 2.14
CA LEU A 87 -11.29 -16.62 3.22
C LEU A 87 -10.01 -17.28 2.71
N CYS A 88 -10.06 -18.00 1.58
CA CYS A 88 -8.89 -18.67 1.01
C CYS A 88 -8.69 -18.41 -0.49
N GLY A 89 -9.63 -17.73 -1.17
CA GLY A 89 -9.54 -17.43 -2.60
C GLY A 89 -9.81 -18.60 -3.54
N ALA A 90 -10.22 -19.77 -3.03
CA ALA A 90 -10.55 -20.94 -3.87
C ALA A 90 -11.84 -20.69 -4.69
N GLU A 91 -11.81 -21.11 -5.96
CA GLU A 91 -12.94 -21.07 -6.90
C GLU A 91 -13.97 -22.16 -6.57
N GLU A 92 -15.24 -21.82 -6.72
CA GLU A 92 -16.38 -22.75 -6.64
C GLU A 92 -16.50 -23.49 -7.99
N GLU A 93 -15.65 -24.49 -8.25
CA GLU A 93 -15.73 -25.22 -9.52
C GLU A 93 -16.91 -26.21 -9.56
N ASP A 94 -17.61 -26.14 -10.69
CA ASP A 94 -18.63 -27.03 -11.24
C ASP A 94 -20.07 -26.93 -10.71
N ALA A 95 -20.70 -25.77 -10.95
CA ALA A 95 -22.12 -25.72 -11.21
C ALA A 95 -22.43 -24.77 -12.40
N GLU A 96 -22.64 -25.35 -13.59
CA GLU A 96 -23.61 -24.75 -14.50
C GLU A 96 -24.95 -24.70 -13.76
N VAL A 97 -25.42 -23.51 -13.40
CA VAL A 97 -26.83 -23.04 -13.42
C VAL A 97 -26.87 -21.62 -12.87
N GLY A 98 -27.51 -20.72 -13.64
CA GLY A 98 -27.52 -19.28 -13.45
C GLY A 98 -27.95 -18.76 -12.07
N GLY A 99 -27.27 -17.70 -11.64
CA GLY A 99 -27.55 -16.85 -10.48
C GLY A 99 -26.61 -15.63 -10.53
N PRO A 100 -27.00 -14.46 -9.97
CA PRO A 100 -26.81 -13.15 -10.58
C PRO A 100 -25.36 -12.64 -10.60
N GLU A 101 -25.02 -11.97 -11.70
CA GLU A 101 -23.78 -11.25 -11.99
C GLU A 101 -23.34 -10.38 -10.81
N VAL A 102 -22.28 -10.79 -10.11
CA VAL A 102 -21.61 -9.91 -9.14
C VAL A 102 -20.39 -9.23 -9.82
N ALA A 103 -20.05 -9.61 -11.07
CA ALA A 103 -18.93 -9.06 -11.85
C ALA A 103 -19.21 -7.65 -12.39
N ASP A 104 -20.48 -7.23 -12.43
CA ASP A 104 -20.91 -5.88 -12.84
C ASP A 104 -20.79 -4.83 -11.71
N ARG A 105 -20.18 -5.17 -10.56
CA ARG A 105 -20.11 -4.28 -9.38
C ARG A 105 -18.90 -3.37 -9.32
N TYR A 106 -17.90 -3.56 -10.18
CA TYR A 106 -17.00 -2.47 -10.52
C TYR A 106 -17.76 -1.56 -11.47
N ILE A 107 -17.81 -0.29 -11.10
CA ILE A 107 -18.62 0.73 -11.72
C ILE A 107 -18.32 0.79 -13.23
N TYR A 108 -19.12 0.09 -14.04
CA TYR A 108 -18.99 0.01 -15.48
C TYR A 108 -20.00 0.99 -16.11
N TRP A 109 -19.50 2.16 -16.55
CA TRP A 109 -20.34 3.23 -17.11
C TRP A 109 -20.46 3.13 -18.63
N GLY A 110 -21.42 2.33 -19.12
CA GLY A 110 -21.92 2.42 -20.51
C GLY A 110 -21.57 1.21 -21.41
N PRO A 111 -22.18 1.09 -22.60
CA PRO A 111 -21.99 -0.06 -23.48
C PRO A 111 -20.52 -0.22 -23.93
N LYS A 112 -20.00 -1.47 -23.93
CA LYS A 112 -18.61 -1.83 -24.29
C LYS A 112 -18.17 -1.15 -25.59
N PRO A 113 -17.28 -0.15 -25.54
CA PRO A 113 -16.58 0.29 -26.73
C PRO A 113 -15.74 -0.90 -27.24
N ARG A 114 -15.66 -1.04 -28.56
CA ARG A 114 -14.63 -1.91 -29.17
C ARG A 114 -13.27 -1.42 -28.70
N PRO A 115 -12.27 -2.31 -28.50
CA PRO A 115 -10.93 -1.89 -28.10
C PRO A 115 -10.44 -0.81 -29.08
N ALA A 116 -10.31 0.41 -28.58
CA ALA A 116 -9.70 1.48 -29.33
C ALA A 116 -8.21 1.13 -29.45
N SER A 117 -7.72 1.06 -30.68
CA SER A 117 -6.34 0.69 -31.06
C SER A 117 -5.30 1.78 -30.70
N GLY A 118 -5.50 2.49 -29.58
CA GLY A 118 -4.63 3.55 -29.08
C GLY A 118 -3.92 3.17 -27.80
N THR A 119 -3.14 2.09 -27.80
CA THR A 119 -2.28 1.73 -26.66
C THR A 119 -1.17 2.78 -26.56
N THR A 120 -1.37 3.85 -25.79
CA THR A 120 -0.22 4.61 -25.28
C THR A 120 0.50 3.67 -24.33
N ALA A 121 1.66 3.16 -24.74
CA ALA A 121 2.44 2.24 -23.93
C ALA A 121 2.65 2.81 -22.52
N ILE A 122 2.31 2.02 -21.50
CA ILE A 122 2.56 2.39 -20.09
C ILE A 122 4.05 2.68 -19.93
N PRO A 123 4.44 3.88 -19.44
CA PRO A 123 5.84 4.20 -19.24
C PRO A 123 6.53 3.17 -18.35
N ARG A 124 7.69 2.69 -18.79
CA ARG A 124 8.53 1.77 -18.03
C ARG A 124 8.89 2.38 -16.68
N ALA A 125 8.81 1.59 -15.63
CA ALA A 125 9.30 1.97 -14.30
C ALA A 125 10.80 2.27 -14.36
N SER A 126 11.22 3.24 -13.58
CA SER A 126 12.64 3.50 -13.36
C SER A 126 13.31 2.24 -12.84
N ASP A 127 14.51 1.93 -13.32
CA ASP A 127 15.24 0.77 -12.82
C ASP A 127 15.58 0.95 -11.33
N LEU A 128 15.73 -0.18 -10.63
CA LEU A 128 16.00 -0.19 -9.19
C LEU A 128 17.21 0.67 -8.81
N GLY A 129 18.28 0.68 -9.62
CA GLY A 129 19.47 1.49 -9.35
C GLY A 129 19.17 3.00 -9.38
N THR A 130 18.37 3.44 -10.35
CA THR A 130 17.89 4.83 -10.44
C THR A 130 17.02 5.21 -9.25
N LEU A 131 16.07 4.37 -8.87
CA LEU A 131 15.20 4.60 -7.71
C LEU A 131 16.00 4.68 -6.41
N LEU A 132 16.95 3.77 -6.19
CA LEU A 132 17.80 3.76 -4.99
C LEU A 132 18.67 5.03 -4.89
N ARG A 133 19.28 5.49 -6.00
CA ARG A 133 20.05 6.76 -6.03
C ARG A 133 19.19 7.96 -5.68
N ALA A 134 17.95 7.98 -6.17
CA ALA A 134 16.98 9.03 -5.86
C ALA A 134 16.35 8.87 -4.46
N ARG A 135 16.70 7.79 -3.74
CA ARG A 135 16.10 7.38 -2.47
C ARG A 135 14.57 7.24 -2.58
N LYS A 136 14.11 6.66 -3.67
CA LYS A 136 12.69 6.40 -3.97
C LYS A 136 12.38 4.92 -4.12
N LEU A 137 11.11 4.59 -3.97
CA LEU A 137 10.49 3.31 -4.31
C LEU A 137 9.38 3.52 -5.36
N THR A 138 8.77 2.46 -5.87
CA THR A 138 7.57 2.58 -6.71
C THR A 138 6.31 2.50 -5.83
N LEU A 139 5.34 3.38 -6.05
CA LEU A 139 4.03 3.36 -5.38
C LEU A 139 2.91 3.24 -6.41
N ILE A 140 2.11 2.19 -6.30
CA ILE A 140 0.91 2.00 -7.12
C ILE A 140 -0.29 2.41 -6.29
N LEU A 141 -1.09 3.32 -6.84
CA LEU A 141 -2.28 3.88 -6.22
C LEU A 141 -3.52 3.45 -6.98
N ASP A 142 -4.45 2.84 -6.27
CA ASP A 142 -5.82 2.72 -6.74
C ASP A 142 -6.56 4.08 -6.70
N LEU A 143 -7.66 4.20 -7.45
CA LEU A 143 -8.49 5.42 -7.47
C LEU A 143 -9.74 5.27 -6.61
N ASP A 144 -10.64 4.38 -7.02
CA ASP A 144 -12.00 4.28 -6.51
C ASP A 144 -12.04 3.74 -5.08
N HIS A 145 -12.65 4.50 -4.19
CA HIS A 145 -12.67 4.23 -2.74
C HIS A 145 -11.28 4.27 -2.06
N THR A 146 -10.21 4.54 -2.82
CA THR A 146 -8.86 4.75 -2.30
C THR A 146 -8.54 6.25 -2.20
N LEU A 147 -8.45 6.94 -3.33
CA LEU A 147 -8.12 8.38 -3.42
C LEU A 147 -9.33 9.28 -3.67
N LEU A 148 -10.43 8.71 -4.17
CA LEU A 148 -11.66 9.41 -4.53
C LEU A 148 -12.85 8.46 -4.52
N ASN A 149 -14.06 9.00 -4.60
CA ASN A 149 -15.27 8.22 -4.77
C ASN A 149 -16.18 8.90 -5.78
N SER A 150 -16.68 8.13 -6.75
CA SER A 150 -17.53 8.62 -7.83
C SER A 150 -18.93 8.01 -7.75
N THR A 151 -19.93 8.76 -8.21
CA THR A 151 -21.32 8.30 -8.36
C THR A 151 -21.95 8.93 -9.59
N GLY A 152 -22.71 8.17 -10.37
CA GLY A 152 -23.48 8.78 -11.45
C GLY A 152 -24.71 9.51 -10.92
N PHE A 153 -25.19 10.48 -11.69
CA PHE A 153 -26.34 11.29 -11.26
C PHE A 153 -27.62 10.48 -11.03
N HIS A 154 -27.79 9.37 -11.75
CA HIS A 154 -28.97 8.52 -11.61
C HIS A 154 -28.95 7.68 -10.33
N GLU A 155 -27.77 7.48 -9.73
CA GLU A 155 -27.59 6.68 -8.52
C GLU A 155 -27.71 7.49 -7.22
N LEU A 156 -27.86 8.81 -7.31
CA LEU A 156 -28.02 9.66 -6.13
C LEU A 156 -29.25 9.24 -5.31
N SER A 157 -29.02 8.98 -4.01
CA SER A 157 -30.07 8.59 -3.07
C SER A 157 -31.07 9.72 -2.82
N PRO A 158 -32.29 9.43 -2.35
CA PRO A 158 -33.23 10.47 -1.96
C PRO A 158 -32.68 11.44 -0.90
N ILE A 159 -31.86 10.93 0.03
CA ILE A 159 -31.23 11.76 1.08
C ILE A 159 -30.16 12.65 0.47
N GLU A 160 -29.33 12.14 -0.44
CA GLU A 160 -28.33 12.94 -1.16
C GLU A 160 -28.99 14.05 -2.00
N LYS A 161 -30.10 13.72 -2.68
CA LYS A 161 -30.91 14.71 -3.41
C LYS A 161 -31.48 15.76 -2.46
N GLY A 162 -32.01 15.35 -1.31
CA GLY A 162 -32.46 16.26 -0.25
C GLY A 162 -31.32 17.11 0.35
N ASN A 163 -30.09 16.64 0.27
CA ASN A 163 -28.88 17.37 0.67
C ASN A 163 -28.36 18.33 -0.43
N GLY A 164 -29.00 18.37 -1.60
CA GLY A 164 -28.68 19.31 -2.68
C GLY A 164 -27.85 18.73 -3.83
N PHE A 165 -27.57 17.42 -3.82
CA PHE A 165 -26.93 16.77 -4.96
C PHE A 165 -27.94 16.52 -6.08
N THR A 166 -27.71 17.09 -7.25
CA THR A 166 -28.58 16.98 -8.43
C THR A 166 -27.76 16.82 -9.70
N ARG A 167 -28.47 16.59 -10.82
CA ARG A 167 -27.87 16.61 -12.17
C ARG A 167 -27.28 17.96 -12.56
N ASP A 168 -27.54 19.04 -11.82
CA ASP A 168 -27.02 20.38 -12.08
C ASP A 168 -25.96 20.81 -11.05
N THR A 169 -25.61 19.93 -10.09
CA THR A 169 -24.53 20.17 -9.13
C THR A 169 -23.24 20.45 -9.89
N ARG A 170 -22.62 21.61 -9.59
CA ARG A 170 -21.36 22.06 -10.19
C ARG A 170 -20.17 21.57 -9.37
N SER A 171 -18.99 21.58 -9.98
CA SER A 171 -17.74 21.39 -9.26
C SER A 171 -17.57 22.48 -8.20
N ASP A 172 -17.12 22.07 -7.03
CA ASP A 172 -16.69 22.91 -5.93
C ASP A 172 -15.32 22.43 -5.45
N PRO A 173 -14.23 23.00 -6.00
CA PRO A 173 -12.87 22.60 -5.60
C PRO A 173 -12.58 22.83 -4.12
N GLY A 174 -13.27 23.78 -3.47
CA GLY A 174 -13.08 24.07 -2.04
C GLY A 174 -13.54 22.93 -1.14
N THR A 175 -14.53 22.16 -1.59
CA THR A 175 -14.97 20.93 -0.93
C THR A 175 -14.40 19.68 -1.60
N GLY A 176 -13.57 19.79 -2.64
CA GLY A 176 -13.06 18.63 -3.38
C GLY A 176 -14.11 17.85 -4.15
N LEU A 177 -15.27 18.46 -4.44
CA LEU A 177 -16.33 17.88 -5.25
C LEU A 177 -16.17 18.32 -6.70
N PHE A 178 -16.15 17.37 -7.63
CA PHE A 178 -15.97 17.63 -9.04
C PHE A 178 -17.04 16.94 -9.86
N ARG A 179 -17.36 17.57 -10.99
CA ARG A 179 -18.28 17.05 -11.98
C ARG A 179 -17.49 16.55 -13.18
N LEU A 180 -17.65 15.28 -13.53
CA LEU A 180 -17.09 14.69 -14.75
C LEU A 180 -18.21 14.58 -15.79
N ASP A 181 -18.33 15.62 -16.61
CA ASP A 181 -19.38 15.75 -17.64
C ASP A 181 -18.98 15.23 -19.01
N ALA A 182 -17.69 14.97 -19.23
CA ALA A 182 -17.22 14.41 -20.49
C ALA A 182 -17.99 13.12 -20.77
N TYR A 183 -18.72 13.07 -21.88
CA TYR A 183 -19.40 11.86 -22.30
C TYR A 183 -18.35 10.74 -22.44
N PRO A 184 -18.54 9.56 -21.83
CA PRO A 184 -19.77 9.03 -21.23
C PRO A 184 -19.93 9.17 -19.70
N LEU A 185 -19.03 9.84 -18.98
CA LEU A 185 -18.86 9.70 -17.53
C LEU A 185 -20.02 10.22 -16.66
N HIS A 186 -20.69 11.31 -17.05
CA HIS A 186 -21.85 11.93 -16.37
C HIS A 186 -21.99 11.63 -14.86
N MET A 187 -20.99 12.05 -14.07
CA MET A 187 -20.89 11.71 -12.65
C MET A 187 -20.40 12.84 -11.77
N LEU A 188 -20.64 12.69 -10.47
CA LEU A 188 -19.98 13.45 -9.42
C LEU A 188 -18.84 12.61 -8.85
N THR A 189 -17.69 13.24 -8.66
CA THR A 189 -16.50 12.65 -8.08
C THR A 189 -16.07 13.48 -6.89
N LYS A 190 -15.95 12.85 -5.74
CA LYS A 190 -15.46 13.44 -4.52
C LYS A 190 -14.02 12.99 -4.30
N LEU A 191 -13.08 13.94 -4.23
CA LEU A 191 -11.72 13.66 -3.81
C LEU A 191 -11.70 13.35 -2.31
N ARG A 192 -10.94 12.32 -1.93
CA ARG A 192 -10.78 11.97 -0.51
C ARG A 192 -10.01 13.10 0.20
N PRO A 193 -10.43 13.49 1.42
CA PRO A 193 -9.73 14.50 2.22
C PRO A 193 -8.22 14.23 2.29
N PHE A 194 -7.43 15.30 2.28
CA PHE A 194 -5.96 15.29 2.24
C PHE A 194 -5.28 14.73 0.97
N VAL A 195 -6.00 14.30 -0.07
CA VAL A 195 -5.36 13.65 -1.24
C VAL A 195 -4.26 14.47 -1.92
N ARG A 196 -4.39 15.79 -2.03
CA ARG A 196 -3.36 16.63 -2.65
C ARG A 196 -2.08 16.68 -1.82
N GLY A 197 -2.21 16.86 -0.51
CA GLY A 197 -1.07 16.85 0.42
C GLY A 197 -0.44 15.46 0.56
N PHE A 198 -1.25 14.40 0.42
CA PHE A 198 -0.78 13.03 0.32
C PHE A 198 0.12 12.84 -0.92
N LEU A 199 -0.36 13.21 -2.12
CA LEU A 199 0.38 13.04 -3.37
C LEU A 199 1.68 13.85 -3.39
N GLU A 200 1.64 15.10 -2.93
CA GLU A 200 2.82 15.95 -2.80
C GLU A 200 3.89 15.27 -1.94
N GLN A 201 3.54 14.83 -0.72
CA GLN A 201 4.50 14.21 0.19
C GLN A 201 4.96 12.82 -0.28
N ALA A 202 4.06 12.01 -0.84
CA ALA A 202 4.41 10.71 -1.39
C ALA A 202 5.38 10.85 -2.57
N SER A 203 5.24 11.88 -3.42
CA SER A 203 6.11 12.11 -4.58
C SER A 203 7.59 12.31 -4.21
N ALA A 204 7.88 12.79 -3.00
CA ALA A 204 9.25 12.94 -2.50
C ALA A 204 9.93 11.58 -2.24
N MET A 205 9.14 10.54 -1.94
CA MET A 205 9.60 9.21 -1.55
C MET A 205 9.34 8.14 -2.62
N PHE A 206 8.45 8.41 -3.57
CA PHE A 206 7.97 7.40 -4.52
C PHE A 206 7.88 7.93 -5.95
N GLU A 207 8.18 7.06 -6.91
CA GLU A 207 7.69 7.17 -8.28
C GLU A 207 6.28 6.55 -8.33
N MET A 208 5.28 7.34 -8.72
CA MET A 208 3.87 6.97 -8.55
C MET A 208 3.21 6.55 -9.86
N TYR A 209 2.39 5.49 -9.76
CA TYR A 209 1.51 4.94 -10.79
C TYR A 209 0.07 4.98 -10.32
N VAL A 210 -0.85 5.25 -11.23
CA VAL A 210 -2.28 4.97 -11.03
C VAL A 210 -2.57 3.59 -11.61
N TYR A 211 -3.29 2.75 -10.88
CA TYR A 211 -3.87 1.51 -11.39
C TYR A 211 -5.30 1.34 -10.87
N THR A 212 -6.28 1.63 -11.72
CA THR A 212 -7.73 1.42 -11.45
C THR A 212 -8.30 0.29 -12.32
N LEU A 213 -9.40 -0.31 -11.86
CA LEU A 213 -10.26 -1.17 -12.68
C LEU A 213 -11.40 -0.40 -13.40
N GLY A 214 -11.40 0.94 -13.32
CA GLY A 214 -12.22 1.77 -14.19
C GLY A 214 -11.66 1.83 -15.61
N ASP A 215 -12.51 2.18 -16.56
CA ASP A 215 -12.14 2.31 -17.98
C ASP A 215 -11.12 3.44 -18.25
N HIS A 216 -10.56 3.44 -19.46
CA HIS A 216 -9.51 4.38 -19.85
C HIS A 216 -9.93 5.85 -19.77
N ASP A 217 -11.15 6.19 -20.20
CA ASP A 217 -11.67 7.55 -20.19
C ASP A 217 -11.85 8.06 -18.76
N TYR A 218 -12.41 7.21 -17.89
CA TYR A 218 -12.55 7.49 -16.48
C TYR A 218 -11.19 7.66 -15.79
N ALA A 219 -10.27 6.72 -15.99
CA ALA A 219 -8.96 6.73 -15.35
C ALA A 219 -8.20 8.03 -15.66
N ARG A 220 -8.24 8.50 -16.92
CA ARG A 220 -7.61 9.75 -17.33
C ARG A 220 -8.31 10.98 -16.77
N ALA A 221 -9.64 11.01 -16.79
CA ALA A 221 -10.40 12.12 -16.23
C ALA A 221 -10.14 12.26 -14.71
N ALA A 222 -10.19 11.15 -13.99
CA ALA A 222 -9.93 11.09 -12.56
C ALA A 222 -8.48 11.44 -12.21
N ALA A 223 -7.49 10.91 -12.94
CA ALA A 223 -6.10 11.28 -12.76
C ALA A 223 -5.85 12.78 -13.00
N LYS A 224 -6.54 13.39 -13.98
CA LYS A 224 -6.44 14.84 -14.22
C LYS A 224 -7.03 15.69 -13.11
N LEU A 225 -8.04 15.21 -12.37
CA LEU A 225 -8.54 15.90 -11.17
C LEU A 225 -7.49 15.92 -10.04
N LEU A 226 -6.77 14.80 -9.89
CA LEU A 226 -5.75 14.58 -8.87
C LEU A 226 -4.44 15.33 -9.22
N ASP A 227 -4.02 15.25 -10.47
CA ASP A 227 -2.74 15.75 -11.00
C ASP A 227 -2.95 16.57 -12.30
N PRO A 228 -3.47 17.81 -12.19
CA PRO A 228 -3.83 18.62 -13.36
C PRO A 228 -2.66 18.93 -14.28
N ASP A 229 -1.46 19.06 -13.72
CA ASP A 229 -0.23 19.44 -14.43
C ASP A 229 0.62 18.22 -14.84
N GLY A 230 0.20 17.01 -14.47
CA GLY A 230 0.94 15.77 -14.77
C GLY A 230 2.26 15.63 -14.00
N ALA A 231 2.40 16.31 -12.86
CA ALA A 231 3.62 16.34 -12.05
C ALA A 231 3.90 15.01 -11.33
N TYR A 232 2.85 14.24 -11.04
CA TYR A 232 2.90 13.04 -10.21
C TYR A 232 2.84 11.76 -11.03
N PHE A 233 1.89 11.66 -11.95
CA PHE A 233 1.65 10.44 -12.73
C PHE A 233 2.15 10.56 -14.16
N GLY A 234 2.00 11.74 -14.78
CA GLY A 234 2.23 11.90 -16.21
C GLY A 234 1.47 10.82 -17.01
N GLY A 235 2.19 9.99 -17.76
CA GLY A 235 1.61 8.86 -18.51
C GLY A 235 1.45 7.55 -17.73
N ARG A 236 1.82 7.48 -16.45
CA ARG A 236 1.81 6.25 -15.62
C ARG A 236 0.41 5.92 -15.08
N ILE A 237 -0.54 5.69 -15.97
CA ILE A 237 -1.93 5.39 -15.65
C ILE A 237 -2.33 4.08 -16.31
N VAL A 238 -2.71 3.10 -15.50
CA VAL A 238 -3.21 1.78 -15.92
C VAL A 238 -4.70 1.72 -15.61
N SER A 239 -5.52 1.42 -16.62
CA SER A 239 -6.96 1.24 -16.51
C SER A 239 -7.34 -0.24 -16.62
N SER A 240 -8.64 -0.55 -16.59
CA SER A 240 -9.13 -1.91 -16.91
C SER A 240 -8.69 -2.37 -18.30
N ASP A 241 -8.53 -1.44 -19.24
CA ASP A 241 -8.27 -1.75 -20.65
C ASP A 241 -6.85 -2.28 -20.86
N GLU A 242 -5.90 -1.86 -20.01
CA GLU A 242 -4.53 -2.37 -20.01
C GLU A 242 -4.36 -3.61 -19.14
N SER A 243 -5.35 -4.00 -18.32
CA SER A 243 -5.25 -5.14 -17.41
C SER A 243 -5.26 -6.48 -18.17
N THR A 244 -4.36 -7.38 -17.78
CA THR A 244 -4.21 -8.71 -18.42
C THR A 244 -5.22 -9.73 -17.93
N ARG A 245 -5.77 -9.51 -16.73
CA ARG A 245 -6.75 -10.38 -16.08
C ARG A 245 -8.00 -9.58 -15.75
N ARG A 246 -9.16 -10.16 -16.05
CA ARG A 246 -10.45 -9.53 -15.73
C ARG A 246 -10.57 -9.36 -14.21
N ASP A 247 -10.97 -8.17 -13.77
CA ASP A 247 -11.23 -7.81 -12.37
C ASP A 247 -10.05 -8.04 -11.41
N LYS A 248 -8.83 -8.18 -11.94
CA LYS A 248 -7.59 -8.40 -11.18
C LYS A 248 -6.52 -7.44 -11.66
N LYS A 249 -5.64 -7.06 -10.73
CA LYS A 249 -4.47 -6.24 -10.94
C LYS A 249 -3.21 -7.07 -10.73
N SER A 250 -2.21 -6.83 -11.57
CA SER A 250 -0.90 -7.49 -11.48
C SER A 250 0.21 -6.53 -11.92
N LEU A 251 1.45 -6.79 -11.50
CA LEU A 251 2.59 -5.96 -11.87
C LEU A 251 3.10 -6.22 -13.30
N ASP A 252 2.55 -7.23 -13.98
CA ASP A 252 2.90 -7.60 -15.37
C ASP A 252 2.66 -6.48 -16.39
N VAL A 253 1.67 -5.62 -16.14
CA VAL A 253 1.35 -4.44 -16.98
C VAL A 253 2.22 -3.22 -16.70
N ILE A 254 3.14 -3.28 -15.72
CA ILE A 254 4.05 -2.19 -15.35
C ILE A 254 5.49 -2.62 -15.68
N PRO A 255 5.98 -2.34 -16.90
CA PRO A 255 7.28 -2.84 -17.32
C PRO A 255 8.40 -2.33 -16.43
N GLY A 256 9.23 -3.24 -15.92
CA GLY A 256 10.39 -2.89 -15.07
C GLY A 256 10.08 -2.75 -13.58
N ALA A 257 8.83 -2.88 -13.15
CA ALA A 257 8.49 -2.91 -11.73
C ALA A 257 9.07 -4.19 -11.08
N ASP A 258 9.98 -4.02 -10.12
CA ASP A 258 10.50 -5.12 -9.30
C ASP A 258 9.70 -5.18 -7.99
N PRO A 259 8.97 -6.27 -7.69
CA PRO A 259 8.16 -6.39 -6.48
C PRO A 259 8.93 -6.12 -5.17
N VAL A 260 10.26 -6.22 -5.14
CA VAL A 260 11.05 -5.91 -3.93
C VAL A 260 11.07 -4.42 -3.57
N ALA A 261 10.70 -3.54 -4.51
CA ALA A 261 10.71 -2.09 -4.34
C ALA A 261 9.37 -1.44 -4.71
N VAL A 262 8.31 -2.23 -4.82
CA VAL A 262 6.95 -1.76 -5.13
C VAL A 262 6.08 -1.82 -3.88
N VAL A 263 5.41 -0.71 -3.58
CA VAL A 263 4.36 -0.62 -2.56
C VAL A 263 3.03 -0.37 -3.26
N ILE A 264 1.97 -1.04 -2.82
CA ILE A 264 0.62 -0.89 -3.37
C ILE A 264 -0.27 -0.30 -2.27
N LEU A 265 -1.04 0.73 -2.60
CA LEU A 265 -2.10 1.27 -1.75
C LEU A 265 -3.45 1.09 -2.46
N ASP A 266 -4.30 0.25 -1.88
CA ASP A 266 -5.57 -0.16 -2.47
C ASP A 266 -6.56 -0.50 -1.35
N ASP A 267 -7.85 -0.28 -1.56
CA ASP A 267 -8.92 -0.60 -0.62
C ASP A 267 -9.40 -2.05 -0.74
N SER A 268 -8.94 -2.76 -1.79
CA SER A 268 -9.45 -4.06 -2.21
C SER A 268 -8.34 -5.09 -2.33
N GLY A 269 -8.08 -5.85 -1.27
CA GLY A 269 -7.05 -6.89 -1.32
C GLY A 269 -7.25 -7.94 -2.41
N TYR A 270 -8.50 -8.36 -2.66
CA TYR A 270 -8.78 -9.47 -3.56
C TYR A 270 -8.44 -9.24 -5.05
N VAL A 271 -8.23 -7.99 -5.46
CA VAL A 271 -7.79 -7.68 -6.83
C VAL A 271 -6.30 -7.95 -7.03
N TRP A 272 -5.51 -8.14 -5.97
CA TRP A 272 -4.07 -8.35 -6.00
C TRP A 272 -3.63 -9.76 -5.55
N PRO A 273 -4.11 -10.85 -6.18
CA PRO A 273 -3.89 -12.22 -5.66
C PRO A 273 -2.40 -12.60 -5.52
N GLU A 274 -1.54 -12.07 -6.38
CA GLU A 274 -0.11 -12.41 -6.43
C GLU A 274 0.79 -11.43 -5.66
N HIS A 275 0.23 -10.31 -5.16
CA HIS A 275 0.99 -9.20 -4.58
C HIS A 275 0.47 -8.73 -3.21
N GLN A 276 -0.15 -9.63 -2.44
CA GLN A 276 -0.67 -9.33 -1.09
C GLN A 276 0.38 -8.77 -0.13
N ASP A 277 1.63 -9.22 -0.25
CA ASP A 277 2.72 -8.78 0.62
C ASP A 277 3.23 -7.37 0.29
N ASN A 278 2.93 -6.87 -0.91
CA ASN A 278 3.22 -5.49 -1.34
C ASN A 278 2.11 -4.52 -0.93
N LEU A 279 0.94 -5.04 -0.55
CA LEU A 279 -0.27 -4.28 -0.32
C LEU A 279 -0.36 -3.70 1.09
N ILE A 280 -0.49 -2.38 1.15
CA ILE A 280 -1.04 -1.65 2.28
C ILE A 280 -2.54 -1.52 2.03
N LEU A 281 -3.31 -2.43 2.64
CA LEU A 281 -4.77 -2.38 2.59
C LEU A 281 -5.28 -1.22 3.47
N MET A 282 -6.16 -0.39 2.92
CA MET A 282 -6.75 0.75 3.64
C MET A 282 -8.27 0.71 3.66
N ASP A 283 -8.87 1.55 4.51
CA ASP A 283 -10.33 1.64 4.63
C ASP A 283 -10.95 2.29 3.38
N ARG A 284 -12.13 1.81 2.99
CA ARG A 284 -12.84 2.26 1.79
C ARG A 284 -13.40 3.67 1.99
N TYR A 285 -13.23 4.54 1.00
CA TYR A 285 -13.86 5.85 0.97
C TYR A 285 -15.29 5.75 0.45
N LEU A 286 -16.24 5.71 1.38
CA LEU A 286 -17.68 5.57 1.12
C LEU A 286 -18.39 6.93 1.22
N TYR A 287 -18.05 7.84 0.29
CA TYR A 287 -18.64 9.18 0.31
C TYR A 287 -20.10 9.18 -0.13
N PHE A 288 -20.38 8.60 -1.31
CA PHE A 288 -21.72 8.50 -1.88
C PHE A 288 -22.43 7.20 -1.48
N ALA A 289 -23.75 7.25 -1.41
CA ALA A 289 -24.60 6.13 -1.03
C ALA A 289 -24.59 4.98 -2.04
N SER A 290 -24.30 5.26 -3.31
CA SER A 290 -24.11 4.24 -4.36
C SER A 290 -23.00 3.26 -4.00
N ALA A 291 -21.86 3.77 -3.51
CA ALA A 291 -20.76 2.96 -3.02
C ALA A 291 -21.21 1.98 -1.94
N CYS A 292 -21.93 2.47 -0.91
CA CYS A 292 -22.46 1.61 0.14
C CYS A 292 -23.34 0.48 -0.41
N ARG A 293 -24.26 0.80 -1.34
CA ARG A 293 -25.16 -0.21 -1.93
C ARG A 293 -24.41 -1.24 -2.77
N ASN A 294 -23.42 -0.82 -3.56
CA ASN A 294 -22.66 -1.71 -4.44
C ASN A 294 -21.88 -2.76 -3.63
N PHE A 295 -21.42 -2.40 -2.43
CA PHE A 295 -20.77 -3.33 -1.50
C PHE A 295 -21.73 -4.03 -0.52
N GLY A 296 -23.04 -3.79 -0.62
CA GLY A 296 -24.05 -4.39 0.26
C GLY A 296 -24.01 -3.88 1.70
N TYR A 297 -23.44 -2.70 1.94
CA TYR A 297 -23.42 -2.07 3.26
C TYR A 297 -24.76 -1.42 3.60
N THR A 298 -25.23 -1.63 4.82
CA THR A 298 -26.42 -0.96 5.40
C THR A 298 -26.09 0.40 6.02
N THR A 299 -24.85 0.86 5.89
CA THR A 299 -24.37 2.09 6.53
C THR A 299 -24.73 3.32 5.71
N ILE A 300 -25.17 4.38 6.41
CA ILE A 300 -25.42 5.70 5.82
C ILE A 300 -24.09 6.32 5.37
N SER A 301 -24.03 6.77 4.11
CA SER A 301 -22.83 7.35 3.50
C SER A 301 -22.41 8.70 4.11
N LEU A 302 -21.19 9.16 3.81
CA LEU A 302 -20.69 10.44 4.32
C LEU A 302 -21.50 11.63 3.75
N ALA A 303 -21.86 11.58 2.47
CA ALA A 303 -22.67 12.59 1.78
C ALA A 303 -24.07 12.71 2.40
N GLU A 304 -24.71 11.59 2.73
CA GLU A 304 -26.01 11.58 3.41
C GLU A 304 -25.93 12.18 4.82
N ARG A 305 -24.81 11.98 5.51
CA ARG A 305 -24.54 12.53 6.85
C ARG A 305 -24.09 13.99 6.84
N LYS A 306 -23.84 14.59 5.67
CA LYS A 306 -23.21 15.91 5.52
C LYS A 306 -21.89 16.03 6.30
N ARG A 307 -21.08 14.98 6.25
CA ARG A 307 -19.75 14.91 6.89
C ARG A 307 -18.72 14.35 5.91
N ASP A 308 -17.47 14.38 6.31
CA ASP A 308 -16.36 13.80 5.55
C ASP A 308 -15.26 13.29 6.50
N GLU A 309 -14.25 12.63 5.94
CA GLU A 309 -13.00 12.38 6.66
C GLU A 309 -12.28 13.70 6.97
N ARG A 310 -11.34 13.67 7.94
CA ARG A 310 -10.53 14.83 8.30
C ARG A 310 -9.16 14.76 7.64
N ASP A 311 -8.58 15.91 7.33
CA ASP A 311 -7.25 15.94 6.70
C ASP A 311 -6.12 15.48 7.63
N CYS A 312 -6.21 15.75 8.94
CA CYS A 312 -5.11 15.53 9.87
C CYS A 312 -4.93 14.08 10.34
N ASP A 313 -6.01 13.31 10.38
CA ASP A 313 -6.02 11.93 10.89
C ASP A 313 -7.02 11.02 10.17
N GLY A 314 -7.48 11.45 8.98
CA GLY A 314 -8.23 10.59 8.07
C GLY A 314 -7.37 9.51 7.44
N SER A 315 -8.00 8.67 6.62
CA SER A 315 -7.37 7.42 6.17
C SER A 315 -6.13 7.64 5.31
N LEU A 316 -6.08 8.70 4.49
CA LEU A 316 -4.88 9.04 3.71
C LEU A 316 -3.74 9.59 4.56
N ALA A 317 -4.04 10.34 5.63
CA ALA A 317 -3.01 10.81 6.56
C ALA A 317 -2.35 9.62 7.27
N VAL A 318 -3.17 8.64 7.67
CA VAL A 318 -2.69 7.38 8.26
C VAL A 318 -1.88 6.57 7.25
N ALA A 319 -2.38 6.39 6.02
CA ALA A 319 -1.66 5.67 4.97
C ALA A 319 -0.30 6.34 4.67
N LEU A 320 -0.23 7.67 4.61
CA LEU A 320 1.03 8.39 4.43
C LEU A 320 2.02 8.13 5.56
N ALA A 321 1.56 8.08 6.81
CA ALA A 321 2.41 7.76 7.95
C ALA A 321 2.98 6.34 7.85
N VAL A 322 2.19 5.37 7.38
CA VAL A 322 2.66 4.01 7.10
C VAL A 322 3.68 4.01 5.97
N LEU A 323 3.41 4.69 4.85
CA LEU A 323 4.34 4.80 3.72
C LEU A 323 5.68 5.40 4.14
N LYS A 324 5.69 6.43 5.00
CA LYS A 324 6.91 7.01 5.57
C LYS A 324 7.69 6.00 6.39
N ARG A 325 7.02 5.21 7.26
CA ARG A 325 7.67 4.16 8.06
C ARG A 325 8.24 3.04 7.19
N VAL A 326 7.51 2.61 6.17
CA VAL A 326 7.95 1.57 5.23
C VAL A 326 9.15 2.06 4.40
N HIS A 327 9.10 3.27 3.87
CA HIS A 327 10.21 3.89 3.14
C HIS A 327 11.45 4.00 4.03
N GLN A 328 11.29 4.55 5.24
CA GLN A 328 12.39 4.65 6.20
C GLN A 328 12.98 3.27 6.53
N GLY A 329 12.15 2.30 6.91
CA GLY A 329 12.61 0.95 7.27
C GLY A 329 13.31 0.23 6.13
N PHE A 330 12.88 0.45 4.88
CA PHE A 330 13.57 -0.08 3.71
C PHE A 330 14.97 0.53 3.57
N PHE A 331 15.09 1.86 3.57
CA PHE A 331 16.38 2.51 3.38
C PHE A 331 17.32 2.34 4.57
N ASP A 332 16.82 2.25 5.79
CA ASP A 332 17.62 1.93 6.98
C ASP A 332 18.19 0.50 6.87
N SER A 333 17.39 -0.47 6.45
CA SER A 333 17.84 -1.86 6.21
C SER A 333 18.91 -1.95 5.11
N VAL A 334 18.79 -1.14 4.05
CA VAL A 334 19.81 -1.04 2.98
C VAL A 334 21.11 -0.44 3.54
N LEU A 335 21.01 0.59 4.37
CA LEU A 335 22.16 1.18 5.04
C LEU A 335 22.84 0.16 5.95
N ASP A 336 22.10 -0.69 6.64
CA ASP A 336 22.67 -1.74 7.51
C ASP A 336 23.29 -2.93 6.74
N GLY A 337 23.31 -2.88 5.40
CA GLY A 337 23.94 -3.89 4.56
C GLY A 337 23.07 -5.12 4.30
N HIS A 338 21.76 -5.04 4.58
CA HIS A 338 20.81 -6.09 4.27
C HIS A 338 20.24 -5.92 2.84
N CYS A 339 19.99 -7.03 2.15
CA CYS A 339 19.19 -7.00 0.92
C CYS A 339 17.74 -6.72 1.30
N SER A 340 17.35 -5.46 1.20
CA SER A 340 16.04 -5.01 1.67
C SER A 340 14.97 -5.36 0.65
N ASP A 341 13.96 -6.09 1.10
CA ASP A 341 12.74 -6.37 0.37
C ASP A 341 11.61 -5.62 1.06
N VAL A 342 10.95 -4.71 0.35
CA VAL A 342 9.89 -3.87 0.92
C VAL A 342 8.77 -4.70 1.53
N ARG A 343 8.54 -5.92 1.04
CA ARG A 343 7.54 -6.85 1.59
C ARG A 343 7.89 -7.25 3.02
N GLU A 344 9.15 -7.52 3.31
CA GLU A 344 9.59 -7.82 4.68
C GLU A 344 9.42 -6.62 5.61
N VAL A 345 9.70 -5.41 5.10
CA VAL A 345 9.52 -4.16 5.85
C VAL A 345 8.04 -3.90 6.14
N ILE A 346 7.16 -4.07 5.14
CA ILE A 346 5.71 -3.96 5.30
C ILE A 346 5.22 -4.96 6.36
N ARG A 347 5.67 -6.22 6.30
CA ARG A 347 5.31 -7.24 7.31
C ARG A 347 5.83 -6.88 8.70
N ALA A 348 7.05 -6.34 8.82
CA ALA A 348 7.58 -5.87 10.10
C ALA A 348 6.73 -4.73 10.66
N VAL A 349 6.50 -3.67 9.87
CA VAL A 349 5.66 -2.52 10.26
C VAL A 349 4.23 -2.96 10.63
N ARG A 350 3.68 -4.00 9.98
CA ARG A 350 2.37 -4.57 10.32
C ARG A 350 2.39 -5.31 11.66
N ARG A 351 3.42 -6.13 11.91
CA ARG A 351 3.59 -6.86 13.19
C ARG A 351 3.81 -5.94 14.39
N ASP A 352 4.23 -4.70 14.16
CA ASP A 352 4.35 -3.70 15.21
C ASP A 352 3.00 -3.26 15.79
N VAL A 353 1.89 -3.44 15.06
CA VAL A 353 0.59 -2.85 15.40
C VAL A 353 0.02 -3.40 16.71
N LEU A 354 0.00 -4.72 16.88
CA LEU A 354 -0.52 -5.41 18.06
C LEU A 354 0.58 -6.19 18.79
N ARG A 355 1.85 -5.83 18.62
CA ARG A 355 2.95 -6.45 19.34
C ARG A 355 2.75 -6.38 20.85
N GLY A 356 2.92 -7.52 21.52
CA GLY A 356 2.71 -7.67 22.95
C GLY A 356 1.25 -7.90 23.36
N CYS A 357 0.31 -7.97 22.41
CA CYS A 357 -1.05 -8.38 22.68
C CYS A 357 -1.19 -9.90 22.59
N THR A 358 -1.69 -10.54 23.64
CA THR A 358 -2.22 -11.90 23.59
C THR A 358 -3.75 -11.86 23.49
N VAL A 359 -4.33 -12.46 22.45
CA VAL A 359 -5.74 -12.35 22.07
C VAL A 359 -6.43 -13.70 22.14
N ALA A 360 -7.57 -13.76 22.82
CA ALA A 360 -8.50 -14.89 22.77
C ALA A 360 -9.83 -14.48 22.12
N PHE A 361 -10.46 -15.40 21.38
CA PHE A 361 -11.73 -15.15 20.69
C PHE A 361 -12.90 -15.82 21.41
N SER A 362 -14.07 -15.17 21.43
CA SER A 362 -15.30 -15.70 22.02
C SER A 362 -16.51 -15.45 21.11
N ARG A 363 -17.16 -16.54 20.64
CA ARG A 363 -18.27 -16.51 19.66
C ARG A 363 -17.99 -15.71 18.38
N VAL A 364 -16.71 -15.52 18.05
CA VAL A 364 -16.28 -14.93 16.78
C VAL A 364 -16.04 -16.02 15.75
N ILE A 365 -15.36 -17.08 16.18
CA ILE A 365 -14.97 -18.24 15.38
C ILE A 365 -16.04 -19.33 15.56
N PRO A 366 -16.66 -19.83 14.47
CA PRO A 366 -17.57 -20.98 14.52
C PRO A 366 -16.91 -22.21 15.15
N LEU A 367 -17.69 -23.01 15.89
CA LEU A 367 -17.18 -24.22 16.55
C LEU A 367 -16.68 -25.29 15.58
N GLU A 368 -17.18 -25.27 14.34
CA GLU A 368 -16.83 -26.22 13.28
C GLU A 368 -15.50 -25.85 12.60
N ASP A 369 -15.03 -24.62 12.78
CA ASP A 369 -13.81 -24.13 12.16
C ASP A 369 -12.58 -24.39 13.05
N ARG A 370 -11.45 -24.70 12.42
CA ARG A 370 -10.16 -24.64 13.10
C ARG A 370 -9.86 -23.17 13.40
N ALA A 371 -9.73 -22.81 14.68
CA ALA A 371 -9.59 -21.42 15.09
C ALA A 371 -8.42 -20.69 14.41
N GLN A 372 -7.31 -21.38 14.18
CA GLN A 372 -6.11 -20.87 13.51
C GLN A 372 -6.35 -20.56 12.03
N ASP A 373 -7.33 -21.19 11.41
CA ASP A 373 -7.65 -20.97 10.00
C ASP A 373 -8.59 -19.79 9.77
N HIS A 374 -9.28 -19.35 10.83
CA HIS A 374 -10.24 -18.27 10.78
C HIS A 374 -9.58 -16.92 10.48
N HIS A 375 -10.19 -16.12 9.60
CA HIS A 375 -9.60 -14.86 9.12
C HIS A 375 -9.26 -13.86 10.24
N MET A 376 -10.11 -13.72 11.26
CA MET A 376 -9.82 -12.82 12.40
C MET A 376 -8.59 -13.26 13.20
N TRP A 377 -8.34 -14.57 13.29
CA TRP A 377 -7.16 -15.11 13.96
C TRP A 377 -5.91 -14.77 13.16
N LYS A 378 -5.90 -15.14 11.87
CA LYS A 378 -4.81 -14.83 10.94
C LYS A 378 -4.51 -13.33 10.90
N LEU A 379 -5.54 -12.49 10.88
CA LEU A 379 -5.39 -11.04 10.87
C LEU A 379 -4.73 -10.52 12.15
N ALA A 380 -5.15 -11.02 13.32
CA ALA A 380 -4.52 -10.64 14.59
C ALA A 380 -3.03 -11.03 14.64
N GLU A 381 -2.68 -12.24 14.18
CA GLU A 381 -1.30 -12.71 14.10
C GLU A 381 -0.47 -11.91 13.09
N GLN A 382 -1.05 -11.55 11.94
CA GLN A 382 -0.40 -10.68 10.95
C GLN A 382 -0.10 -9.28 11.52
N LEU A 383 -0.94 -8.79 12.42
CA LEU A 383 -0.73 -7.55 13.17
C LEU A 383 0.25 -7.71 14.35
N GLY A 384 0.77 -8.92 14.58
CA GLY A 384 1.79 -9.22 15.60
C GLY A 384 1.23 -9.58 16.97
N ALA A 385 -0.07 -9.85 17.09
CA ALA A 385 -0.64 -10.43 18.29
C ALA A 385 -0.31 -11.94 18.39
N VAL A 386 -0.29 -12.46 19.61
CA VAL A 386 -0.26 -13.91 19.87
C VAL A 386 -1.70 -14.36 20.12
N CYS A 387 -2.20 -15.29 19.32
CA CYS A 387 -3.55 -15.80 19.51
C CYS A 387 -3.54 -17.11 20.32
N VAL A 388 -4.48 -17.22 21.26
CA VAL A 388 -4.64 -18.40 22.12
C VAL A 388 -6.08 -18.90 22.06
N ALA A 389 -6.23 -20.23 22.17
CA ALA A 389 -7.54 -20.87 22.07
C ALA A 389 -8.41 -20.52 23.29
N ASP A 390 -7.84 -20.60 24.49
CA ASP A 390 -8.52 -20.36 25.76
C ASP A 390 -7.85 -19.26 26.57
N VAL A 391 -8.59 -18.79 27.58
CA VAL A 391 -8.16 -17.68 28.42
C VAL A 391 -7.24 -18.16 29.54
N ASP A 392 -6.10 -17.48 29.70
CA ASP A 392 -5.15 -17.70 30.79
C ASP A 392 -4.57 -16.36 31.28
N ALA A 393 -3.66 -16.40 32.26
CA ALA A 393 -3.07 -15.19 32.83
C ALA A 393 -2.34 -14.30 31.81
N THR A 394 -1.85 -14.87 30.70
CA THR A 394 -1.11 -14.17 29.64
C THR A 394 -2.02 -13.38 28.72
N VAL A 395 -3.32 -13.72 28.65
CA VAL A 395 -4.29 -13.02 27.81
C VAL A 395 -4.38 -11.55 28.22
N THR A 396 -4.35 -10.68 27.21
CA THR A 396 -4.49 -9.23 27.35
C THR A 396 -5.84 -8.75 26.84
N HIS A 397 -6.36 -9.38 25.79
CA HIS A 397 -7.61 -9.01 25.14
C HIS A 397 -8.49 -10.24 24.89
N VAL A 398 -9.78 -10.09 25.14
CA VAL A 398 -10.82 -11.01 24.67
C VAL A 398 -11.64 -10.29 23.61
N VAL A 399 -11.65 -10.85 22.40
CA VAL A 399 -12.43 -10.34 21.28
C VAL A 399 -13.73 -11.12 21.21
N SER A 400 -14.86 -10.44 21.41
CA SER A 400 -16.16 -11.09 21.52
C SER A 400 -17.26 -10.40 20.72
N LYS A 401 -18.25 -11.19 20.28
CA LYS A 401 -19.54 -10.67 19.79
C LYS A 401 -20.61 -10.57 20.88
N ASP A 402 -20.45 -11.32 21.98
CA ASP A 402 -21.42 -11.35 23.08
C ASP A 402 -20.70 -11.09 24.43
N PRO A 403 -21.13 -10.04 25.17
CA PRO A 403 -20.55 -9.74 26.47
C PRO A 403 -20.87 -10.77 27.56
N GLY A 404 -21.85 -11.66 27.36
CA GLY A 404 -22.30 -12.65 28.35
C GLY A 404 -21.55 -13.97 28.34
N THR A 405 -20.62 -14.18 27.41
CA THR A 405 -19.84 -15.44 27.32
C THR A 405 -18.89 -15.62 28.50
N GLU A 406 -18.56 -16.87 28.84
CA GLU A 406 -17.62 -17.18 29.94
C GLU A 406 -16.27 -16.47 29.75
N LYS A 407 -15.70 -16.48 28.53
CA LYS A 407 -14.46 -15.76 28.21
C LYS A 407 -14.60 -14.23 28.38
N ALA A 408 -15.77 -13.66 28.08
CA ALA A 408 -16.02 -12.23 28.26
C ALA A 408 -16.22 -11.87 29.74
N GLN A 409 -16.85 -12.74 30.54
CA GLN A 409 -16.96 -12.57 31.98
C GLN A 409 -15.58 -12.67 32.65
N TRP A 410 -14.81 -13.69 32.28
CA TRP A 410 -13.43 -13.87 32.73
C TRP A 410 -12.57 -12.64 32.48
N ALA A 411 -12.68 -12.03 31.29
CA ALA A 411 -11.94 -10.80 30.96
C ALA A 411 -12.26 -9.66 31.93
N ARG A 412 -13.53 -9.48 32.30
CA ARG A 412 -13.94 -8.44 33.25
C ARG A 412 -13.43 -8.72 34.66
N GLU A 413 -13.57 -9.95 35.12
CA GLU A 413 -13.14 -10.37 36.46
C GLU A 413 -11.63 -10.25 36.64
N ASN A 414 -10.85 -10.44 35.56
CA ASN A 414 -9.39 -10.40 35.57
C ASN A 414 -8.82 -9.07 35.06
N ASN A 415 -9.63 -8.01 34.94
CA ASN A 415 -9.22 -6.68 34.47
C ASN A 415 -8.49 -6.71 33.10
N LYS A 416 -8.95 -7.55 32.18
CA LYS A 416 -8.46 -7.64 30.79
C LYS A 416 -9.38 -6.86 29.85
N PHE A 417 -8.87 -6.49 28.68
CA PHE A 417 -9.65 -5.74 27.71
C PHE A 417 -10.69 -6.64 27.03
N LEU A 418 -11.95 -6.21 27.03
CA LEU A 418 -13.04 -6.86 26.32
C LEU A 418 -13.46 -5.98 25.15
N VAL A 419 -13.16 -6.40 23.92
CA VAL A 419 -13.35 -5.59 22.72
C VAL A 419 -14.15 -6.34 21.65
N SER A 420 -14.83 -5.59 20.80
CA SER A 420 -15.52 -6.16 19.63
C SER A 420 -14.55 -6.47 18.49
N THR A 421 -14.98 -7.26 17.51
CA THR A 421 -14.17 -7.58 16.30
C THR A 421 -13.76 -6.33 15.51
N LYS A 422 -14.50 -5.22 15.66
CA LYS A 422 -14.17 -3.94 15.03
C LYS A 422 -12.81 -3.40 15.49
N TRP A 423 -12.35 -3.71 16.70
CA TRP A 423 -11.05 -3.27 17.19
C TRP A 423 -9.89 -3.80 16.34
N ILE A 424 -9.88 -5.09 16.03
CA ILE A 424 -8.86 -5.70 15.14
C ILE A 424 -8.96 -5.10 13.73
N ASN A 425 -10.19 -4.96 13.20
CA ASN A 425 -10.37 -4.40 11.86
C ASN A 425 -9.86 -2.96 11.78
N THR A 426 -10.19 -2.12 12.76
CA THR A 426 -9.68 -0.76 12.84
C THR A 426 -8.16 -0.73 13.04
N ALA A 427 -7.58 -1.64 13.82
CA ALA A 427 -6.13 -1.77 13.95
C ALA A 427 -5.47 -2.09 12.60
N SER A 428 -6.09 -2.99 11.82
CA SER A 428 -5.61 -3.36 10.48
C SER A 428 -5.65 -2.19 9.50
N PHE A 429 -6.72 -1.40 9.48
CA PHE A 429 -6.83 -0.28 8.54
C PHE A 429 -6.02 0.93 8.98
N ARG A 430 -5.91 1.18 10.29
CA ARG A 430 -5.17 2.33 10.83
C ARG A 430 -3.68 2.06 11.06
N TRP A 431 -3.26 0.81 10.98
CA TRP A 431 -1.87 0.40 11.23
C TRP A 431 -1.32 0.93 12.58
N CYS A 432 -2.21 1.02 13.58
CA CYS A 432 -1.91 1.42 14.94
C CYS A 432 -2.87 0.71 15.89
N ARG A 433 -2.45 0.48 17.14
CA ARG A 433 -3.32 -0.08 18.17
C ARG A 433 -4.40 0.94 18.55
N PRO A 434 -5.69 0.69 18.27
CA PRO A 434 -6.77 1.60 18.65
C PRO A 434 -7.01 1.54 20.16
N ASN A 435 -7.53 2.62 20.72
CA ASN A 435 -7.98 2.66 22.10
C ASN A 435 -9.11 1.63 22.30
N GLU A 436 -8.93 0.70 23.22
CA GLU A 436 -9.87 -0.40 23.48
C GLU A 436 -11.25 0.09 23.91
N GLN A 437 -11.33 1.25 24.57
CA GLN A 437 -12.58 1.84 25.06
C GLN A 437 -13.52 2.28 23.94
N GLU A 438 -13.01 2.53 22.73
CA GLU A 438 -13.81 2.92 21.57
C GLU A 438 -14.56 1.71 20.94
N PHE A 439 -14.24 0.49 21.37
CA PHE A 439 -14.75 -0.75 20.77
C PHE A 439 -15.44 -1.68 21.78
N PRO A 440 -16.40 -1.18 22.60
CA PRO A 440 -17.05 -2.01 23.60
C PRO A 440 -17.88 -3.13 22.95
N VAL A 441 -18.00 -4.25 23.66
CA VAL A 441 -18.88 -5.36 23.26
C VAL A 441 -20.29 -5.09 23.77
N THR A 442 -21.19 -4.72 22.87
CA THR A 442 -22.62 -4.57 23.15
C THR A 442 -23.36 -5.88 22.85
N ARG A 443 -24.41 -6.22 23.61
CA ARG A 443 -25.33 -7.29 23.18
C ARG A 443 -25.93 -6.89 21.84
N GLY A 444 -25.78 -7.73 20.83
CA GLY A 444 -26.56 -7.59 19.60
C GLY A 444 -28.04 -7.76 19.92
N HIS A 445 -28.88 -6.90 19.33
CA HIS A 445 -30.33 -7.11 19.32
C HIS A 445 -30.71 -8.21 18.35
#